data_AF-A0A6V8K9M1-F1
#
_entry.id   AF-A0A6V8K9M1-F1
#
_cell.length_a   1.000
_cell.length_b   1.000
_cell.length_c   1.000
_cell.angle_alpha   90.00
_cell.angle_beta   90.00
_cell.angle_gamma   90.00
#
_symmetry.space_group_name_H-M   'P 1'
#
loop_
_entity.id
_entity.type
_entity.pdbx_description
1 polymer ?
#
loop_
_entity_poly.entity_id
_entity_poly.type
_entity_poly.pdbx_seq_one_letter_code
_entity_poly.pdbx_strand_id
1 'polypeptide(L)'
;MPAAMTPAQSAAWEACRAIDTGLLPALHRPEVDRAEVRSHLGALGLRIVRHRSGWGEHGAMLVVALHCAMGLYGRGEHADLAGLMQDVSERLYRLSITSTGDDRPPSGGGAPP
;
A
#
# COMPACT_ATOMS: atom_id res chain seq x y z
N MET A 1 10.82 -18.68 17.15
CA MET A 1 11.34 -18.02 15.93
C MET A 1 10.21 -17.14 15.39
N PRO A 2 10.42 -15.83 15.18
CA PRO A 2 9.39 -15.02 14.52
C PRO A 2 9.12 -15.64 13.14
N ALA A 3 7.86 -15.82 12.78
CA ALA A 3 7.48 -16.34 11.47
C ALA A 3 8.11 -15.46 10.38
N ALA A 4 8.79 -16.07 9.42
CA ALA A 4 9.35 -15.35 8.29
C ALA A 4 8.21 -14.65 7.53
N MET A 5 8.39 -13.36 7.21
CA MET A 5 7.39 -12.60 6.46
C MET A 5 7.13 -13.29 5.11
N THR A 6 5.85 -13.37 4.73
CA THR A 6 5.47 -13.85 3.40
C THR A 6 5.96 -12.87 2.33
N PRO A 7 6.13 -13.31 1.07
CA PRO A 7 6.49 -12.39 -0.02
C PRO A 7 5.52 -11.21 -0.18
N ALA A 8 4.23 -11.42 0.10
CA ALA A 8 3.22 -10.37 0.07
C ALA A 8 3.40 -9.35 1.20
N GLN A 9 3.75 -9.80 2.40
CA GLN A 9 4.05 -8.94 3.55
C GLN A 9 5.32 -8.13 3.31
N SER A 10 6.39 -8.77 2.81
CA SER A 10 7.64 -8.08 2.47
C SER A 10 7.41 -7.01 1.39
N ALA A 11 6.62 -7.32 0.36
CA ALA A 11 6.27 -6.36 -0.67
C ALA A 11 5.44 -5.18 -0.12
N ALA A 12 4.54 -5.43 0.84
CA ALA A 12 3.76 -4.38 1.50
C ALA A 12 4.66 -3.47 2.35
N TRP A 13 5.59 -4.04 3.10
CA TRP A 13 6.58 -3.29 3.88
C TRP A 13 7.48 -2.43 2.99
N GLU A 14 8.00 -2.97 1.89
CA GLU A 14 8.79 -2.21 0.92
C GLU A 14 8.00 -1.07 0.28
N ALA A 15 6.72 -1.29 -0.03
CA ALA A 15 5.85 -0.25 -0.56
C ALA A 15 5.60 0.87 0.45
N CYS A 16 5.32 0.52 1.71
CA CYS A 16 5.20 1.47 2.83
C CYS A 16 6.48 2.30 2.97
N ARG A 17 7.64 1.65 3.02
CA ARG A 17 8.95 2.33 3.09
C ARG A 17 9.18 3.28 1.92
N ALA A 18 8.82 2.89 0.70
CA ALA A 18 8.97 3.74 -0.47
C ALA A 18 8.12 5.02 -0.39
N ILE A 19 6.96 4.96 0.26
CA ILE A 19 6.13 6.13 0.53
C ILE A 19 6.79 7.02 1.59
N ASP A 20 7.13 6.44 2.74
CA ASP A 20 7.62 7.19 3.90
C ASP A 20 8.99 7.85 3.67
N THR A 21 9.88 7.19 2.91
CA THR A 21 11.24 7.69 2.70
C THR A 21 11.45 8.39 1.36
N GLY A 22 10.47 8.36 0.47
CA GLY A 22 10.57 8.96 -0.87
C GLY A 22 9.44 9.94 -1.14
N LEU A 23 8.23 9.40 -1.31
CA LEU A 23 7.09 10.19 -1.79
C LEU A 23 6.62 11.25 -0.78
N LEU A 24 6.44 10.89 0.49
CA LEU A 24 6.01 11.85 1.51
C LEU A 24 7.04 12.96 1.73
N PRO A 25 8.35 12.68 1.89
CA PRO A 25 9.36 13.73 1.96
C PRO A 25 9.34 14.66 0.74
N ALA A 26 9.21 14.12 -0.47
CA ALA A 26 9.14 14.93 -1.69
C ALA A 26 7.92 15.87 -1.72
N LEU A 27 6.77 15.43 -1.19
CA LEU A 27 5.55 16.23 -1.12
C LEU A 27 5.57 17.30 -0.01
N HIS A 28 6.31 17.09 1.08
CA HIS A 28 6.43 18.05 2.18
C HIS A 28 7.51 19.11 1.97
N ARG A 29 8.27 19.04 0.87
CA ARG A 29 9.24 20.10 0.56
C ARG A 29 8.52 21.42 0.28
N PRO A 30 9.12 22.56 0.67
CA PRO A 30 8.56 23.88 0.38
C PRO A 30 8.40 24.12 -1.13
N GLU A 31 9.31 23.55 -1.92
CA GLU A 31 9.21 23.50 -3.38
C GLU A 31 9.15 22.03 -3.81
N VAL A 32 8.00 21.63 -4.36
CA VAL A 32 7.77 20.25 -4.79
C VAL A 32 8.39 20.02 -6.16
N ASP A 33 9.38 19.14 -6.24
CA ASP A 33 9.91 18.64 -7.51
C ASP A 33 8.89 17.67 -8.14
N ARG A 34 8.21 18.16 -9.19
CA ARG A 34 7.20 17.39 -9.91
C ARG A 34 7.76 16.15 -10.61
N ALA A 35 9.01 16.17 -11.06
CA ALA A 35 9.62 15.03 -11.73
C ALA A 35 9.94 13.92 -10.73
N GLU A 36 10.46 14.29 -9.55
CA GLU A 36 10.72 13.37 -8.44
C GLU A 36 9.42 12.72 -7.93
N VAL A 37 8.38 13.52 -7.65
CA VAL A 37 7.07 13.00 -7.22
C VAL A 37 6.47 12.05 -8.25
N ARG A 38 6.56 12.40 -9.55
CA ARG A 38 6.09 11.53 -10.64
C ARG A 38 6.84 10.20 -10.67
N SER A 39 8.17 10.25 -10.49
CA SER A 39 9.01 9.06 -10.46
C SER A 39 8.60 8.13 -9.31
N HIS A 40 8.43 8.68 -8.10
CA HIS A 40 7.98 7.92 -6.94
C HIS A 40 6.57 7.33 -7.12
N LEU A 41 5.61 8.11 -7.63
CA LEU A 41 4.26 7.62 -7.93
C LEU A 41 4.27 6.50 -8.98
N GLY A 42 5.07 6.62 -10.03
CA GLY A 42 5.20 5.59 -11.05
C GLY A 42 5.79 4.29 -10.50
N ALA A 43 6.85 4.39 -9.70
CA ALA A 43 7.48 3.24 -9.05
C ALA A 43 6.54 2.56 -8.03
N LEU A 44 5.82 3.35 -7.23
CA LEU A 44 4.80 2.85 -6.31
C LEU A 44 3.68 2.14 -7.06
N GLY A 45 3.20 2.74 -8.15
CA GLY A 45 2.13 2.19 -8.96
C GLY A 45 2.48 0.84 -9.57
N LEU A 46 3.70 0.72 -10.12
CA LEU A 46 4.20 -0.56 -10.64
C LEU A 46 4.24 -1.63 -9.55
N ARG A 47 4.71 -1.29 -8.35
CA ARG A 47 4.77 -2.23 -7.21
C ARG A 47 3.36 -2.66 -6.78
N ILE A 48 2.42 -1.73 -6.65
CA ILE A 48 1.03 -2.03 -6.29
C ILE A 48 0.41 -2.97 -7.33
N VAL A 49 0.52 -2.65 -8.62
CA VAL A 49 -0.03 -3.48 -9.70
C VAL A 49 0.56 -4.88 -9.69
N ARG A 50 1.87 -5.01 -9.45
CA ARG A 50 2.57 -6.30 -9.41
C ARG A 50 2.11 -7.19 -8.25
N HIS A 51 1.83 -6.60 -7.09
CA HIS A 51 1.55 -7.35 -5.86
C HIS A 51 0.08 -7.38 -5.44
N ARG A 52 -0.81 -6.65 -6.13
CA ARG A 52 -2.24 -6.51 -5.76
C ARG A 52 -2.93 -7.85 -5.49
N SER A 53 -2.67 -8.89 -6.28
CA SER A 53 -3.33 -10.19 -6.12
C SER A 53 -2.93 -10.88 -4.82
N GLY A 54 -1.73 -10.63 -4.31
CA GLY A 54 -1.25 -11.16 -3.03
C GLY A 54 -1.80 -10.43 -1.81
N TRP A 55 -2.50 -9.30 -1.99
CA TRP A 55 -3.10 -8.50 -0.92
C TRP A 55 -4.63 -8.59 -0.88
N GLY A 56 -5.24 -9.45 -1.73
CA GLY A 56 -6.70 -9.63 -1.79
C GLY A 56 -7.44 -8.32 -2.05
N GLU A 57 -8.50 -8.07 -1.27
CA GLU A 57 -9.32 -6.85 -1.38
C GLU A 57 -8.50 -5.56 -1.18
N HIS A 58 -7.46 -5.62 -0.35
CA HIS A 58 -6.58 -4.46 -0.17
C HIS A 58 -5.81 -4.11 -1.44
N GLY A 59 -5.48 -5.09 -2.27
CA GLY A 59 -4.87 -4.85 -3.57
C GLY A 59 -5.76 -4.01 -4.50
N ALA A 60 -7.06 -4.32 -4.56
CA ALA A 60 -8.01 -3.54 -5.35
C ALA A 60 -8.16 -2.11 -4.83
N MET A 61 -8.28 -1.94 -3.51
CA MET A 61 -8.35 -0.61 -2.88
C MET A 61 -7.09 0.23 -3.14
N LEU A 62 -5.90 -0.38 -3.08
CA LEU A 62 -4.64 0.30 -3.34
C LEU A 62 -4.51 0.75 -4.81
N VAL A 63 -5.06 -0.01 -5.75
CA VAL A 63 -5.15 0.40 -7.16
C VAL A 63 -6.07 1.61 -7.33
N VAL A 64 -7.21 1.64 -6.63
CA VAL A 64 -8.11 2.81 -6.64
C VAL A 64 -7.42 4.02 -6.02
N ALA A 65 -6.76 3.86 -4.88
CA ALA A 65 -6.00 4.93 -4.23
C ALA A 65 -4.90 5.49 -5.16
N LEU A 66 -4.19 4.63 -5.90
CA LEU A 66 -3.22 5.07 -6.91
C LEU A 66 -3.87 5.90 -8.03
N HIS A 67 -5.06 5.50 -8.50
CA HIS A 67 -5.81 6.27 -9.49
C HIS A 67 -6.18 7.67 -8.98
N CYS A 68 -6.70 7.75 -7.75
CA CYS A 68 -6.98 9.02 -7.08
C CYS A 68 -5.70 9.86 -6.93
N ALA A 69 -4.59 9.25 -6.54
CA ALA A 69 -3.30 9.92 -6.38
C ALA A 69 -2.81 10.56 -7.69
N MET A 70 -2.96 9.87 -8.83
CA MET A 70 -2.65 10.44 -10.14
C MET A 70 -3.54 11.64 -10.49
N GLY A 71 -4.83 11.59 -10.14
CA GLY A 71 -5.76 12.70 -10.32
C GLY A 71 -5.43 13.93 -9.45
N LEU A 72 -5.02 13.71 -8.20
CA LEU A 72 -4.56 14.78 -7.30
C LEU A 72 -3.24 15.39 -7.80
N TYR A 73 -2.28 14.54 -8.20
CA TYR A 73 -1.01 14.98 -8.79
C TYR A 73 -1.22 15.83 -10.05
N GLY A 74 -2.10 15.40 -10.96
CA GLY A 74 -2.41 16.13 -12.19
C GLY A 74 -3.01 17.52 -11.95
N ARG A 75 -3.75 17.69 -10.84
CA ARG A 75 -4.33 18.97 -10.41
C ARG A 75 -3.38 19.82 -9.57
N GLY A 76 -2.23 19.29 -9.15
CA GLY A 76 -1.30 19.97 -8.25
C GLY A 76 -1.78 20.05 -6.79
N GLU A 77 -2.74 19.20 -6.40
CA GLU A 77 -3.30 19.13 -5.04
C GLU A 77 -2.35 18.35 -4.13
N HIS A 78 -1.16 18.90 -3.87
CA HIS A 78 -0.08 18.19 -3.17
C HIS A 78 -0.40 17.85 -1.71
N ALA A 79 -1.18 18.70 -1.02
CA ALA A 79 -1.59 18.47 0.37
C ALA A 79 -2.54 17.27 0.48
N ASP A 80 -3.57 17.21 -0.37
CA ASP A 80 -4.51 16.09 -0.42
C ASP A 80 -3.81 14.80 -0.87
N LEU A 81 -2.87 14.92 -1.82
CA LEU A 81 -2.02 13.80 -2.23
C LEU A 81 -1.17 13.28 -1.07
N ALA A 82 -0.58 14.17 -0.26
CA ALA A 82 0.20 13.77 0.90
C ALA A 82 -0.67 13.04 1.95
N GLY A 83 -1.88 13.55 2.22
CA GLY A 83 -2.84 12.88 3.10
C GLY A 83 -3.20 11.48 2.60
N LEU A 84 -3.54 11.34 1.31
CA LEU A 84 -3.83 10.04 0.71
C LEU A 84 -2.63 9.08 0.80
N MET A 85 -1.40 9.57 0.63
CA MET A 85 -0.20 8.73 0.74
C MET A 85 0.08 8.29 2.18
N GLN A 86 -0.26 9.09 3.19
CA GLN A 86 -0.21 8.67 4.59
C GLN A 86 -1.18 7.52 4.85
N ASP A 87 -2.43 7.62 4.39
CA ASP A 87 -3.43 6.55 4.53
C ASP A 87 -3.00 5.25 3.84
N VAL A 88 -2.43 5.37 2.63
CA VAL A 88 -1.89 4.24 1.88
C VAL A 88 -0.71 3.61 2.61
N SER A 89 0.21 4.43 3.16
CA SER A 89 1.35 3.93 3.94
C SER A 89 0.91 3.18 5.18
N GLU A 90 -0.01 3.73 5.97
CA GLU A 90 -0.55 3.07 7.18
C GLU A 90 -1.23 1.73 6.82
N ARG A 91 -1.96 1.68 5.72
CA ARG A 91 -2.59 0.45 5.24
C ARG A 91 -1.57 -0.60 4.81
N LEU A 92 -0.54 -0.21 4.07
CA LEU A 92 0.56 -1.10 3.68
C LEU A 92 1.36 -1.59 4.89
N TYR A 93 1.56 -0.73 5.89
CA TYR A 93 2.16 -1.12 7.15
C TYR A 93 1.34 -2.21 7.85
N ARG A 94 0.03 -2.01 8.00
CA ARG A 94 -0.88 -3.02 8.57
C ARG A 94 -0.80 -4.34 7.80
N LEU A 95 -0.88 -4.29 6.47
CA LEU A 95 -0.71 -5.49 5.63
C LEU A 95 0.62 -6.21 5.84
N SER A 96 1.69 -5.48 6.13
CA SER A 96 3.00 -6.08 6.34
C SER A 96 3.13 -6.84 7.66
N ILE A 97 2.37 -6.45 8.69
CA ILE A 97 2.43 -7.05 10.03
C ILE A 97 1.26 -8.01 10.31
N THR A 98 0.17 -7.95 9.53
CA THR A 98 -0.93 -8.89 9.65
C THR A 98 -0.49 -10.25 9.12
N SER A 99 -0.23 -11.18 10.04
CA SER A 99 -0.04 -12.61 9.72
C SER A 99 -1.25 -13.11 8.94
N THR A 100 -1.04 -13.61 7.72
CA THR A 100 -2.04 -14.43 7.03
C THR A 100 -2.23 -15.69 7.87
N GLY A 101 -3.12 -15.61 8.85
CA GLY A 101 -3.30 -16.61 9.89
C GLY A 101 -4.71 -16.58 10.44
N ASP A 102 -5.71 -16.61 9.55
CA ASP A 102 -7.00 -17.24 9.82
C ASP A 102 -7.76 -17.43 8.48
N ASP A 103 -7.40 -18.48 7.74
CA ASP A 103 -8.29 -19.10 6.75
C ASP A 103 -8.41 -20.59 7.11
N ARG A 104 -8.76 -20.84 8.38
CA ARG A 104 -9.28 -22.15 8.78
C ARG A 104 -10.80 -22.00 8.80
N PRO A 105 -11.55 -22.66 7.90
CA PRO A 105 -13.00 -22.73 8.10
C PRO A 105 -13.25 -23.30 9.50
N PRO A 106 -14.25 -22.81 10.26
CA PRO A 106 -14.62 -23.47 11.50
C PRO A 106 -14.93 -24.92 11.12
N SER A 107 -14.07 -25.85 11.54
CA SER A 107 -14.37 -27.28 11.54
C SER A 107 -15.46 -27.46 12.60
N GLY A 108 -16.69 -27.07 12.25
CA GLY A 108 -17.91 -27.42 12.95
C GLY A 108 -18.13 -28.91 12.75
N GLY A 109 -17.41 -29.71 13.55
CA GLY A 109 -17.80 -31.08 13.82
C GLY A 109 -19.14 -31.03 14.53
N GLY A 110 -20.18 -31.50 13.86
CA GLY A 110 -21.51 -31.64 14.44
C GLY A 110 -22.61 -31.73 13.41
N ALA A 111 -22.78 -32.91 12.79
CA ALA A 111 -24.03 -33.34 12.20
C ALA A 111 -24.12 -34.89 12.30
N PRO A 112 -25.32 -35.48 12.28
CA PRO A 112 -26.00 -36.23 13.37
C PRO A 112 -25.94 -37.77 13.10
N PRO A 113 -26.65 -38.68 13.81
CA PRO A 113 -27.66 -38.57 14.89
C PRO A 113 -27.18 -38.98 16.29
#